data_AF-A0A2R6ARZ6-F1
#
_entry.id   AF-A0A2R6ARZ6-F1
#
_cell.length_a   1.000
_cell.length_b   1.000
_cell.length_c   1.000
_cell.angle_alpha   90.00
_cell.angle_beta   90.00
_cell.angle_gamma   90.00
#
_symmetry.space_group_name_H-M   'P 1'
#
loop_
_entity.id
_entity.type
_entity.pdbx_description
1 polymer ?
#
loop_
_entity_poly.entity_id
_entity_poly.type
_entity_poly.pdbx_seq_one_letter_code
_entity_poly.pdbx_strand_id
1 'polypeptide(L)'
;MIVELQTENFSLCVYKLKGNLEEIQSFQKELILRNPDSFYIFSSEKLISPRLFKIAFYHACLRWLSGESISKKLGIEFFICLFGETQIKELLKIFELKPSKNIYLIAINEHLENLNKYKDNIIFEELNLNDKQELKEDERKIIAEINEKILKV
;
A
#
# COMPACT_ATOMS: atom_id res chain seq x y z
N MET A 1 -7.55 3.37 7.63
CA MET A 1 -6.90 2.98 8.91
C MET A 1 -6.00 4.12 9.35
N ILE A 2 -6.02 4.46 10.64
CA ILE A 2 -5.08 5.42 11.22
C ILE A 2 -4.15 4.63 12.14
N VAL A 3 -2.85 4.88 12.02
CA VAL A 3 -1.82 4.40 12.93
C VAL A 3 -1.32 5.60 13.70
N GLU A 4 -1.65 5.64 14.99
CA GLU A 4 -1.16 6.65 15.92
C GLU A 4 0.06 6.07 16.62
N LEU A 5 1.24 6.63 16.36
CA LEU A 5 2.48 6.21 17.00
C LEU A 5 3.21 7.46 17.52
N GLN A 6 3.42 7.51 18.83
CA GLN A 6 4.03 8.66 19.52
C GLN A 6 3.26 9.97 19.24
N THR A 7 3.90 10.93 18.55
CA THR A 7 3.34 12.25 18.19
C THR A 7 2.93 12.37 16.73
N GLU A 8 3.07 11.31 15.93
CA GLU A 8 2.75 11.32 14.51
C GLU A 8 1.55 10.40 14.19
N ASN A 9 0.70 10.89 13.29
CA ASN A 9 -0.46 10.17 12.80
C ASN A 9 -0.21 9.80 11.34
N PHE A 10 -0.24 8.50 11.05
CA PHE A 10 -0.15 7.99 9.69
C PHE A 10 -1.52 7.44 9.28
N SER A 11 -1.96 7.73 8.06
CA SER A 11 -3.21 7.18 7.53
C SER A 11 -2.95 6.31 6.29
N LEU A 12 -3.73 5.25 6.18
CA LEU A 12 -3.78 4.37 5.02
C LEU A 12 -5.23 4.20 4.57
N CYS A 13 -5.50 4.54 3.32
CA CYS A 13 -6.71 4.15 2.61
C CYS A 13 -6.35 3.23 1.45
N VAL A 14 -7.13 2.17 1.27
CA VAL A 14 -6.92 1.20 0.19
C VAL A 14 -8.21 1.08 -0.60
N TYR A 15 -8.10 1.24 -1.91
CA TYR A 15 -9.23 1.15 -2.82
C TYR A 15 -8.95 0.03 -3.83
N LYS A 16 -9.91 -0.87 -4.02
CA LYS A 16 -9.92 -1.77 -5.16
C LYS A 16 -10.49 -1.01 -6.36
N LEU A 17 -9.71 -0.93 -7.43
CA LEU A 17 -10.11 -0.24 -8.65
C LEU A 17 -10.83 -1.20 -9.60
N LYS A 18 -11.90 -0.72 -10.23
CA LYS A 18 -12.53 -1.37 -11.39
C LYS A 18 -12.64 -0.35 -12.51
N GLY A 19 -12.16 -0.69 -13.69
CA GLY A 19 -12.12 0.19 -14.85
C GLY A 19 -11.28 -0.42 -15.97
N ASN A 20 -11.17 0.28 -17.09
CA ASN A 20 -10.26 -0.13 -18.16
C ASN A 20 -8.80 0.06 -17.70
N LEU A 21 -7.89 -0.84 -18.11
CA LEU A 21 -6.48 -0.76 -17.73
C LEU A 21 -5.81 0.53 -18.25
N GLU A 22 -6.12 0.97 -19.46
CA GLU A 22 -5.55 2.18 -20.07
C GLU A 22 -5.98 3.43 -19.30
N GLU A 23 -7.24 3.49 -18.86
CA GLU A 23 -7.77 4.57 -18.04
C GLU A 23 -7.08 4.61 -16.68
N ILE A 24 -6.92 3.44 -16.04
CA ILE A 24 -6.21 3.34 -14.76
C ILE A 24 -4.73 3.74 -14.92
N GLN A 25 -4.07 3.36 -16.02
CA GLN A 25 -2.70 3.77 -16.31
C GLN A 25 -2.58 5.27 -16.56
N SER A 26 -3.55 5.87 -17.26
CA SER A 26 -3.62 7.34 -17.42
C SER A 26 -3.77 8.02 -16.07
N PHE A 27 -4.69 7.52 -15.23
CA PHE A 27 -4.91 8.01 -13.89
C PHE A 27 -3.67 7.87 -12.99
N GLN A 28 -2.94 6.74 -13.06
CA GLN A 28 -1.68 6.55 -12.35
C GLN A 28 -0.65 7.63 -12.69
N LYS A 29 -0.50 7.97 -13.97
CA LYS A 29 0.44 9.03 -14.42
C LYS A 29 0.06 10.39 -13.83
N GLU A 30 -1.22 10.71 -13.77
CA GLU A 30 -1.71 11.97 -13.18
C GLU A 30 -1.47 12.03 -11.67
N LEU A 31 -1.69 10.93 -10.95
CA LEU A 31 -1.40 10.85 -9.52
C LEU A 31 0.08 11.09 -9.21
N ILE A 32 0.98 10.47 -9.98
CA ILE A 32 2.43 10.65 -9.83
C ILE A 32 2.83 12.11 -10.02
N LEU A 33 2.21 12.82 -10.97
CA LEU A 33 2.52 14.24 -11.22
C LEU A 33 2.06 15.15 -10.07
N ARG A 34 0.97 14.82 -9.39
CA ARG A 34 0.38 15.66 -8.34
C ARG A 34 0.99 15.39 -6.97
N ASN A 35 1.06 14.12 -6.60
CA ASN A 35 1.39 13.67 -5.25
C ASN A 35 2.21 12.36 -5.32
N PRO A 36 3.48 12.43 -5.78
CA PRO A 36 4.31 11.26 -6.08
C PRO A 36 4.63 10.35 -4.88
N ASP A 37 4.41 10.85 -3.66
CA ASP A 37 4.75 10.14 -2.42
C ASP A 37 3.52 9.68 -1.62
N SER A 38 2.32 10.04 -2.07
CA SER A 38 1.08 9.76 -1.32
C SER A 38 0.20 8.72 -1.99
N PHE A 39 0.29 8.56 -3.32
CA PHE A 39 -0.58 7.65 -4.06
C PHE A 39 0.22 6.63 -4.87
N TYR A 40 -0.19 5.37 -4.77
CA TYR A 40 0.44 4.27 -5.48
C TYR A 40 -0.62 3.33 -6.04
N ILE A 41 -0.51 3.00 -7.34
CA ILE A 41 -1.35 1.99 -7.97
C ILE A 41 -0.49 0.79 -8.33
N PHE A 42 -0.97 -0.41 -8.01
CA PHE A 42 -0.33 -1.65 -8.42
C PHE A 42 -1.37 -2.72 -8.77
N SER A 43 -0.95 -3.70 -9.57
CA SER A 43 -1.74 -4.89 -9.91
C SER A 43 -1.20 -6.11 -9.21
N SER A 44 -2.08 -6.97 -8.70
CA SER A 44 -1.72 -8.26 -8.11
C SER A 44 -2.49 -9.38 -8.81
N GLU A 45 -1.85 -10.52 -9.06
CA GLU A 45 -2.54 -11.71 -9.59
C GLU A 45 -3.48 -12.31 -8.53
N LYS A 46 -3.13 -12.19 -7.25
CA LYS A 46 -3.88 -12.73 -6.12
C LYS A 46 -4.66 -11.63 -5.41
N LEU A 47 -5.83 -11.98 -4.89
CA LEU A 47 -6.56 -11.11 -3.98
C LEU A 47 -5.75 -10.96 -2.69
N ILE A 48 -5.41 -9.72 -2.34
CA ILE A 48 -4.71 -9.40 -1.09
C ILE A 48 -5.75 -9.15 -0.01
N SER A 49 -5.57 -9.82 1.14
CA SER A 49 -6.43 -9.63 2.30
C SER A 49 -6.29 -8.20 2.85
N PRO A 50 -7.40 -7.50 3.19
CA PRO A 50 -7.37 -6.24 3.92
C PRO A 50 -6.42 -6.26 5.13
N ARG A 51 -6.31 -7.40 5.82
CA ARG A 51 -5.46 -7.59 7.00
C ARG A 51 -3.96 -7.46 6.70
N LEU A 52 -3.52 -7.94 5.54
CA LEU A 52 -2.12 -7.81 5.11
C LEU A 52 -1.73 -6.34 4.87
N PHE A 53 -2.64 -5.54 4.30
CA PHE A 53 -2.42 -4.10 4.14
C PHE A 53 -2.20 -3.42 5.50
N LYS A 54 -3.01 -3.78 6.52
CA LYS A 54 -2.86 -3.20 7.86
C LYS A 54 -1.52 -3.54 8.48
N ILE A 55 -1.16 -4.82 8.46
CA ILE A 55 0.07 -5.34 9.05
C ILE A 55 1.27 -4.66 8.39
N ALA A 56 1.32 -4.66 7.06
CA ALA A 56 2.42 -4.04 6.32
C ALA A 56 2.56 -2.55 6.63
N PHE A 57 1.45 -1.82 6.73
CA PHE A 57 1.48 -0.39 7.03
C PHE A 57 1.91 -0.09 8.47
N TYR A 58 1.42 -0.87 9.44
CA TYR A 58 1.87 -0.74 10.82
C TYR A 58 3.39 -0.94 10.95
N HIS A 59 3.94 -1.98 10.31
CA HIS A 59 5.38 -2.23 10.32
C HIS A 59 6.18 -1.14 9.59
N ALA A 60 5.66 -0.62 8.47
CA ALA A 60 6.30 0.48 7.78
C ALA A 60 6.36 1.74 8.64
N CYS A 61 5.28 2.08 9.35
CA CYS A 61 5.26 3.22 10.28
C CYS A 61 6.24 3.02 11.45
N LEU A 62 6.30 1.81 12.03
CA LEU A 62 7.27 1.50 13.09
C LEU A 62 8.71 1.69 12.62
N ARG A 63 9.07 1.11 11.47
CA ARG A 63 10.43 1.21 10.89
C ARG A 63 10.78 2.64 10.52
N TRP A 64 9.81 3.40 10.03
CA TRP A 64 9.96 4.81 9.71
C TRP A 64 10.31 5.64 10.96
N LEU A 65 9.56 5.46 12.05
CA LEU A 65 9.80 6.17 13.31
C LEU A 65 11.05 5.71 14.05
N SER A 66 11.42 4.43 13.95
CA SER A 66 12.67 3.92 14.57
C SER A 66 13.93 4.33 13.80
N GLY A 67 13.80 4.89 12.60
CA GLY A 67 14.93 5.20 11.72
C GLY A 67 15.54 3.97 11.05
N GLU A 68 14.86 2.83 11.07
CA GLU A 68 15.28 1.55 10.48
C GLU A 68 14.67 1.30 9.08
N SER A 69 14.00 2.32 8.52
CA SER A 69 13.44 2.25 7.17
C SER A 69 14.53 2.03 6.12
N ILE A 70 14.31 1.11 5.20
CA ILE A 70 15.21 0.90 4.05
C ILE A 70 15.04 2.04 3.04
N SER A 71 13.79 2.50 2.86
CA SER A 71 13.46 3.59 1.95
C SER A 71 13.30 4.93 2.67
N LYS A 72 13.65 6.02 1.97
CA LYS A 72 13.34 7.40 2.38
C LYS A 72 11.90 7.83 2.07
N LYS A 73 11.04 6.89 1.65
CA LYS A 73 9.62 7.14 1.34
C LYS A 73 8.77 6.12 2.06
N LEU A 74 7.88 6.58 2.95
CA LEU A 74 6.99 5.72 3.72
C LEU A 74 6.16 4.78 2.82
N GLY A 75 5.69 5.26 1.67
CA GLY A 75 4.96 4.42 0.73
C GLY A 75 5.77 3.27 0.16
N ILE A 76 7.04 3.50 -0.16
CA ILE A 76 7.94 2.42 -0.59
C ILE A 76 8.22 1.46 0.57
N GLU A 77 8.42 1.97 1.79
CA GLU A 77 8.60 1.13 2.99
C GLU A 77 7.37 0.23 3.25
N PHE A 78 6.18 0.76 3.04
CA PHE A 78 4.93 0.00 3.06
C PHE A 78 4.95 -1.16 2.06
N PHE A 79 5.41 -0.93 0.84
CA PHE A 79 5.51 -1.99 -0.18
C PHE A 79 6.60 -3.02 0.13
N ILE A 80 7.72 -2.61 0.72
CA ILE A 80 8.74 -3.55 1.25
C ILE A 80 8.09 -4.46 2.30
N CYS A 81 7.33 -3.90 3.24
CA CYS A 81 6.64 -4.68 4.27
C CYS A 81 5.52 -5.55 3.69
N LEU A 82 4.84 -5.13 2.63
CA LEU A 82 3.74 -5.87 2.02
C LEU A 82 4.24 -7.08 1.20
N PHE A 83 5.35 -6.93 0.48
CA PHE A 83 5.85 -7.95 -0.44
C PHE A 83 7.08 -8.71 0.08
N GLY A 84 7.75 -8.18 1.11
CA GLY A 84 9.01 -8.73 1.61
C GLY A 84 10.18 -8.58 0.63
N GLU A 85 10.11 -7.61 -0.29
CA GLU A 85 11.13 -7.34 -1.29
C GLU A 85 11.92 -6.10 -0.89
N THR A 86 13.21 -6.27 -0.59
CA THR A 86 14.11 -5.20 -0.13
C THR A 86 14.87 -4.54 -1.27
N GLN A 87 14.96 -5.19 -2.44
CA GLN A 87 15.57 -4.60 -3.63
C GLN A 87 14.59 -3.62 -4.27
N ILE A 88 14.81 -2.32 -4.05
CA ILE A 88 13.93 -1.25 -4.55
C ILE A 88 13.69 -1.37 -6.07
N LYS A 89 14.71 -1.73 -6.86
CA LYS A 89 14.56 -1.91 -8.32
C LYS A 89 13.54 -3.00 -8.68
N GLU A 90 13.52 -4.11 -7.95
CA GLU A 90 12.56 -5.19 -8.16
C GLU A 90 11.18 -4.78 -7.65
N LEU A 91 11.12 -4.10 -6.51
CA LEU A 91 9.89 -3.55 -5.97
C LEU A 91 9.22 -2.56 -6.92
N LEU A 92 9.97 -1.69 -7.60
CA LEU A 92 9.40 -0.72 -8.54
C LEU A 92 8.66 -1.38 -9.72
N LYS A 93 8.98 -2.64 -10.07
CA LYS A 93 8.28 -3.38 -11.11
C LYS A 93 6.82 -3.68 -10.75
N ILE A 94 6.44 -3.64 -9.47
CA ILE A 94 5.03 -3.81 -9.06
C ILE A 94 4.14 -2.66 -9.55
N PHE A 95 4.73 -1.49 -9.80
CA PHE A 95 4.02 -0.30 -10.28
C PHE A 95 3.84 -0.31 -11.80
N GLU A 96 4.48 -1.23 -12.52
CA GLU A 96 4.19 -1.50 -13.92
C GLU A 96 2.86 -2.27 -14.00
N LEU A 97 1.76 -1.54 -14.18
CA LEU A 97 0.42 -2.12 -14.16
C LEU A 97 0.22 -3.15 -15.27
N LYS A 98 -0.13 -4.36 -14.87
CA LYS A 98 -0.49 -5.47 -15.77
C LYS A 98 -2.00 -5.70 -15.76
N PRO A 99 -2.57 -6.30 -16.82
CA PRO A 99 -3.97 -6.73 -16.82
C PRO A 99 -4.25 -7.65 -15.62
N SER A 100 -5.11 -7.21 -14.70
CA SER A 100 -5.49 -7.98 -13.52
C SER A 100 -6.91 -7.63 -13.05
N LYS A 101 -7.58 -8.60 -12.40
CA LYS A 101 -8.84 -8.38 -11.67
C LYS A 101 -8.64 -7.72 -10.30
N ASN A 102 -7.39 -7.64 -9.82
CA ASN A 102 -7.05 -7.05 -8.53
C ASN A 102 -6.04 -5.92 -8.75
N ILE A 103 -6.58 -4.74 -9.01
CA ILE A 103 -5.82 -3.49 -9.07
C ILE A 103 -6.18 -2.69 -7.82
N TYR A 104 -5.16 -2.21 -7.13
CA TYR A 104 -5.32 -1.48 -5.88
C TYR A 104 -4.70 -0.09 -6.00
N LEU A 105 -5.38 0.89 -5.45
CA LEU A 105 -4.85 2.21 -5.15
C LEU A 105 -4.62 2.32 -3.65
N ILE A 106 -3.41 2.71 -3.30
CA ILE A 106 -2.94 2.97 -1.96
C ILE A 106 -2.81 4.48 -1.79
N ALA A 107 -3.49 5.04 -0.80
CA ALA A 107 -3.35 6.43 -0.40
C ALA A 107 -2.77 6.48 1.02
N ILE A 108 -1.60 7.09 1.18
CA ILE A 108 -0.89 7.25 2.45
C ILE A 108 -0.92 8.72 2.84
N ASN A 109 -1.37 9.00 4.06
CA ASN A 109 -1.56 10.36 4.60
C ASN A 109 -2.48 11.24 3.74
N GLU A 110 -3.31 10.63 2.90
CA GLU A 110 -4.17 11.29 1.92
C GLU A 110 -5.50 10.55 1.75
N HIS A 111 -6.51 11.28 1.26
CA HIS A 111 -7.83 10.75 0.92
C HIS A 111 -8.22 11.08 -0.53
N LEU A 112 -9.00 10.19 -1.14
CA LEU A 112 -9.39 10.27 -2.55
C LEU A 112 -10.40 11.38 -2.86
N GLU A 113 -11.02 11.97 -1.85
CA GLU A 113 -11.99 13.07 -2.00
C GLU A 113 -11.40 14.26 -2.77
N ASN A 114 -10.08 14.42 -2.73
CA ASN A 114 -9.32 15.42 -3.48
C ASN A 114 -9.24 15.15 -5.00
N LEU A 115 -9.69 13.99 -5.49
CA LEU A 115 -9.49 13.50 -6.86
C LEU A 115 -10.81 13.19 -7.60
N ASN A 116 -11.95 13.65 -7.05
CA ASN A 116 -13.30 13.38 -7.56
C ASN A 116 -13.54 13.76 -9.04
N LYS A 117 -12.67 14.57 -9.66
CA LYS A 117 -12.79 15.03 -11.06
C LYS A 117 -12.36 13.97 -12.10
N TYR A 118 -11.80 12.84 -11.67
CA TYR A 118 -11.21 11.82 -12.55
C TYR A 118 -11.97 10.49 -12.54
N LYS A 119 -13.21 10.53 -12.04
CA LYS A 119 -14.01 9.36 -11.66
C LYS A 119 -14.83 8.75 -12.79
N ASP A 120 -14.98 9.41 -13.93
CA ASP A 120 -16.07 9.11 -14.87
C ASP A 120 -16.10 7.63 -15.32
N ASN A 121 -14.93 6.96 -15.38
CA ASN A 121 -14.83 5.56 -15.81
C ASN A 121 -14.11 4.61 -14.82
N ILE A 122 -13.64 5.11 -13.67
CA ILE A 122 -12.95 4.29 -12.65
C ILE A 122 -13.81 4.22 -11.39
N ILE A 123 -14.20 3.01 -11.01
CA ILE A 123 -14.90 2.74 -9.77
C ILE A 123 -13.87 2.48 -8.67
N PHE A 124 -14.05 3.19 -7.56
CA PHE A 124 -13.23 3.07 -6.35
C PHE A 124 -14.03 2.35 -5.27
N GLU A 125 -13.62 1.12 -4.94
CA GLU A 125 -14.21 0.34 -3.85
C GLU A 125 -13.27 0.40 -2.64
N GLU A 126 -13.56 1.26 -1.66
CA GLU A 126 -12.75 1.36 -0.44
C GLU A 126 -12.82 0.06 0.36
N LEU A 127 -11.65 -0.47 0.73
CA LEU A 127 -11.56 -1.64 1.58
C LEU A 127 -11.67 -1.23 3.05
N ASN A 128 -12.56 -1.90 3.79
CA ASN A 128 -12.67 -1.68 5.22
C ASN A 128 -11.42 -2.21 5.95
N LEU A 129 -10.63 -1.29 6.49
CA LEU A 129 -9.43 -1.61 7.27
C LEU A 129 -9.65 -1.51 8.79
N ASN A 130 -10.88 -1.37 9.30
CA ASN A 130 -11.17 -1.07 10.70
C ASN A 130 -11.51 -2.28 11.60
N ASP A 131 -11.33 -3.52 11.15
CA ASP A 131 -11.54 -4.68 12.04
C ASP A 131 -10.63 -4.66 13.28
N LYS A 132 -11.25 -4.59 14.46
CA LYS A 132 -10.68 -4.83 15.80
C LYS A 132 -10.36 -6.31 16.06
N GLN A 133 -9.90 -7.07 15.06
CA GLN A 133 -9.52 -8.46 15.27
C GLN A 133 -8.05 -8.52 15.67
N GLU A 134 -7.80 -8.92 16.93
CA GLU A 134 -6.46 -9.28 17.41
C GLU A 134 -5.71 -10.14 16.39
N LEU A 135 -4.41 -9.92 16.26
CA LEU A 135 -3.54 -10.69 15.37
C LEU A 135 -3.52 -12.17 15.81
N LYS A 136 -4.22 -13.03 15.05
CA LYS A 136 -4.20 -14.49 15.19
C LYS A 136 -2.78 -15.02 14.98
N GLU A 137 -2.49 -16.17 15.56
CA GLU A 137 -1.16 -16.77 15.59
C GLU A 137 -0.55 -17.03 14.20
N ASP A 138 -1.37 -17.40 13.22
CA ASP A 138 -0.94 -17.60 11.83
C ASP A 138 -0.45 -16.31 11.15
N GLU A 139 -0.88 -15.16 11.63
CA GLU A 139 -0.43 -13.87 11.10
C GLU A 139 0.83 -13.38 11.76
N ARG A 140 1.05 -13.75 13.03
CA ARG A 140 2.36 -13.60 13.64
C ARG A 140 3.41 -14.41 12.88
N LYS A 141 3.03 -15.55 12.28
CA LYS A 141 3.91 -16.32 11.38
C LYS A 141 4.17 -15.60 10.06
N ILE A 142 3.14 -15.07 9.38
CA ILE A 142 3.35 -14.27 8.16
C ILE A 142 4.23 -13.05 8.45
N ILE A 143 4.02 -12.38 9.58
CA ILE A 143 4.86 -11.28 10.07
C ILE A 143 6.29 -11.75 10.33
N ALA A 144 6.47 -12.88 11.01
CA ALA A 144 7.78 -13.45 11.26
C ALA A 144 8.50 -13.83 9.96
N GLU A 145 7.79 -14.40 8.97
CA GLU A 145 8.35 -14.74 7.66
C GLU A 145 8.76 -13.50 6.85
N ILE A 146 7.94 -12.45 6.86
CA ILE A 146 8.26 -11.16 6.23
C ILE A 146 9.47 -10.54 6.94
N ASN A 147 9.48 -10.49 8.26
CA ASN A 147 10.58 -9.93 9.04
C ASN A 147 11.87 -10.75 8.88
N GLU A 148 11.81 -12.07 8.85
CA GLU A 148 12.97 -12.92 8.57
C GLU A 148 13.55 -12.63 7.19
N LYS A 149 12.71 -12.41 6.17
CA LYS A 149 13.19 -12.04 4.83
C LYS A 149 13.86 -10.67 4.82
N ILE A 150 13.31 -9.71 5.58
CA ILE A 150 13.86 -8.35 5.64
C ILE A 150 15.14 -8.29 6.49
N LEU A 151 15.25 -9.06 7.58
CA LEU A 151 16.38 -9.06 8.53
C LEU A 151 17.56 -9.94 8.09
N LYS A 152 17.39 -10.82 7.09
CA LYS A 152 18.46 -11.66 6.52
C LYS A 152 19.32 -10.92 5.46
N VAL A 153 19.12 -9.62 5.29
CA VAL A 153 19.91 -8.72 4.41
C VAL A 153 20.81 -7.86 5.28
#